data_AF-A0A958FHM9-F1
#
_entry.id   AF-A0A958FHM9-F1
#
_cell.length_a   1.000
_cell.length_b   1.000
_cell.length_c   1.000
_cell.angle_alpha   90.00
_cell.angle_beta   90.00
_cell.angle_gamma   90.00
#
_symmetry.space_group_name_H-M   'P 1'
#
loop_
_entity.id
_entity.type
_entity.pdbx_description
1 polymer ?
#
loop_
_entity_poly.entity_id
_entity_poly.type
_entity_poly.pdbx_seq_one_letter_code
_entity_poly.pdbx_strand_id
1 'polypeptide(L)'
;REALQLSERYRANRYVGLVSSRYIKPKKELHLQYWGGGGGAASDARRRISRLRGELRKLEAEVPLRPEMIEQTRNALAAVEAEYQEVVAAAETEDPELASFFSVQDVDTRTVQDSLDPQTAVLIYLAGEDELLIWRLANDGVEFHAAPLTRNELRRQVSTLSQAWEQRSETSGALARDLGRLLLPDALGLDNYTHLVIIPDDALFYLPFAALAYQGDRVADLFLTSRASSLRAWQYARRKQKILENQLLWTGGLPAPGYPAGCDPQAVASAAGMGLETLTGQDWRQGEARQQVLQANILHLGESFMVNPGRVLDSGFRLNYRSAENETPQSEVLPIYQLFEYDLNAGLVVLEQTGFPYREGSDGEEIIALQRSLIYAGTPSIIMSQWPVAAAVREAFYRHFYELMQENSLVSALSKAQFALREEYPDPRDWAGFQLYGFAGMNPAEREVFAQRYFMQTVLNGNRANDLGYYADAVRYYLAALAMARQLHQEEAIGRLYLLIKNNAVYAKDFATASEAERRLLEIARQSGDIGAQARSYRNLAVWERNRRNFPAAVAAERSYLALAQGAGSLPAAADSRLQLAQIYQVAGDYPRAIAYTDTARRAFAELEMPFQTFQAASFLGKLY
;
A
#
# COMPACT_ATOMS: atom_id res chain seq x y z
N ARG A 1 18.74 -9.37 -26.16
CA ARG A 1 18.89 -9.46 -24.68
C ARG A 1 19.76 -8.33 -24.11
N GLU A 2 20.96 -8.08 -24.65
CA GLU A 2 21.80 -6.95 -24.20
C GLU A 2 21.10 -5.58 -24.34
N ALA A 3 20.45 -5.33 -25.48
CA ALA A 3 19.66 -4.10 -25.68
C ALA A 3 18.53 -3.94 -24.64
N LEU A 4 17.88 -5.04 -24.25
CA LEU A 4 16.86 -5.03 -23.19
C LEU A 4 17.49 -4.66 -21.83
N GLN A 5 18.65 -5.22 -21.49
CA GLN A 5 19.38 -4.85 -20.26
C GLN A 5 19.77 -3.36 -20.26
N LEU A 6 20.20 -2.82 -21.40
CA LEU A 6 20.50 -1.40 -21.53
C LEU A 6 19.24 -0.54 -21.30
N SER A 7 18.08 -0.97 -21.79
CA SER A 7 16.80 -0.29 -21.53
C SER A 7 16.46 -0.26 -20.03
N GLU A 8 16.70 -1.36 -19.31
CA GLU A 8 16.45 -1.41 -17.86
C GLU A 8 17.45 -0.56 -17.08
N ARG A 9 18.72 -0.51 -17.50
CA ARG A 9 19.72 0.44 -16.94
C ARG A 9 19.30 1.89 -17.16
N TYR A 10 18.75 2.23 -18.33
CA TYR A 10 18.22 3.56 -18.60
C TYR A 10 17.09 3.93 -17.63
N ARG A 11 16.12 3.04 -17.41
CA ARG A 11 15.03 3.24 -16.44
C ARG A 11 15.53 3.38 -15.01
N ALA A 12 16.49 2.54 -14.61
CA ALA A 12 17.10 2.61 -13.29
C ALA A 12 17.82 3.95 -13.08
N ASN A 13 18.57 4.43 -14.07
CA ASN A 13 19.20 5.75 -14.02
C ASN A 13 18.18 6.90 -13.88
N ARG A 14 17.08 6.86 -14.66
CA ARG A 14 16.00 7.85 -14.52
C ARG A 14 15.40 7.84 -13.12
N TYR A 15 15.12 6.65 -12.58
CA TYR A 15 14.58 6.52 -11.23
C TYR A 15 15.56 7.04 -10.16
N VAL A 16 16.84 6.69 -10.25
CA VAL A 16 17.89 7.21 -9.34
C VAL A 16 17.96 8.73 -9.42
N GLY A 17 17.90 9.33 -10.61
CA GLY A 17 17.85 10.77 -10.79
C GLY A 17 16.65 11.40 -10.08
N LEU A 18 15.46 10.83 -10.30
CA LEU A 18 14.19 11.27 -9.71
C LEU A 18 14.23 11.26 -8.18
N VAL A 19 14.59 10.13 -7.55
CA VAL A 19 14.65 10.02 -6.09
C VAL A 19 15.80 10.82 -5.47
N SER A 20 16.84 11.15 -6.24
CA SER A 20 17.94 12.01 -5.75
C SER A 20 17.58 13.51 -5.77
N SER A 21 16.46 13.91 -6.38
CA SER A 21 16.04 15.31 -6.50
C SER A 21 15.47 15.92 -5.22
N ARG A 22 15.11 15.07 -4.23
CA ARG A 22 14.53 15.46 -2.95
C ARG A 22 15.14 14.62 -1.84
N TYR A 23 15.16 15.15 -0.62
CA TYR A 23 15.44 14.31 0.54
C TYR A 23 14.28 13.34 0.75
N ILE A 24 14.61 12.05 0.79
CA ILE A 24 13.70 10.96 1.09
C ILE A 24 14.19 10.29 2.36
N LYS A 25 13.33 10.24 3.37
CA LYS A 25 13.58 9.46 4.58
C LYS A 25 13.08 8.02 4.35
N PRO A 26 13.93 7.00 4.53
CA PRO A 26 13.52 5.62 4.36
C PRO A 26 12.63 5.16 5.52
N LYS A 27 11.80 4.14 5.29
CA LYS A 27 10.82 3.62 6.27
C LYS A 27 11.43 2.95 7.50
N LYS A 28 12.66 2.42 7.41
CA LYS A 28 13.36 1.81 8.54
C LYS A 28 14.50 2.70 8.99
N GLU A 29 14.69 2.83 10.30
CA GLU A 29 15.76 3.63 10.89
C GLU A 29 17.15 3.10 10.50
N LEU A 30 17.31 1.76 10.44
CA LEU A 30 18.55 1.12 9.99
C LEU A 30 18.97 1.56 8.58
N HIS A 31 18.02 1.88 7.71
CA HIS A 31 18.32 2.31 6.35
C HIS A 31 18.93 3.72 6.27
N LEU A 32 18.80 4.53 7.32
CA LEU A 32 19.41 5.87 7.37
C LEU A 32 20.94 5.83 7.29
N GLN A 33 21.56 4.71 7.70
CA GLN A 33 23.00 4.51 7.58
C GLN A 33 23.46 4.46 6.12
N TYR A 34 22.59 4.01 5.21
CA TYR A 34 22.85 3.95 3.77
C TYR A 34 22.39 5.23 3.08
N TRP A 35 21.19 5.73 3.41
CA TRP A 35 20.52 6.80 2.68
C TRP A 35 19.93 7.89 3.59
N GLY A 36 20.34 9.15 3.39
CA GLY A 36 19.72 10.30 4.05
C GLY A 36 20.48 11.62 3.94
N GLY A 37 19.75 12.75 3.98
CA GLY A 37 20.16 14.11 3.65
C GLY A 37 21.18 14.79 4.57
N GLY A 38 21.87 14.03 5.43
CA GLY A 38 22.89 14.56 6.33
C GLY A 38 23.96 13.58 6.82
N GLY A 39 23.96 12.30 6.40
CA GLY A 39 24.96 11.35 6.91
C GLY A 39 24.84 9.88 6.48
N GLY A 40 24.04 9.56 5.45
CA GLY A 40 24.00 8.20 4.90
C GLY A 40 25.22 7.93 4.02
N ALA A 41 25.91 6.80 4.26
CA ALA A 41 27.19 6.48 3.61
C ALA A 41 27.11 6.53 2.07
N ALA A 42 26.00 6.08 1.47
CA ALA A 42 25.83 6.11 0.02
C ALA A 42 25.63 7.54 -0.50
N SER A 43 24.86 8.35 0.22
CA SER A 43 24.64 9.76 -0.11
C SER A 43 25.94 10.57 0.00
N ASP A 44 26.75 10.31 1.03
CA ASP A 44 28.06 10.94 1.24
C ASP A 44 29.07 10.55 0.17
N ALA A 45 29.21 9.26 -0.12
CA ALA A 45 30.10 8.77 -1.16
C ALA A 45 29.73 9.34 -2.54
N ARG A 46 28.43 9.40 -2.91
CA ARG A 46 27.98 10.04 -4.16
C ARG A 46 28.35 11.52 -4.25
N ARG A 47 28.19 12.27 -3.15
CA ARG A 47 28.61 13.69 -3.09
C ARG A 47 30.11 13.84 -3.33
N ARG A 48 30.93 12.99 -2.69
CA ARG A 48 32.39 12.96 -2.85
C ARG A 48 32.80 12.56 -4.29
N ILE A 49 32.19 11.52 -4.85
CA ILE A 49 32.40 11.09 -6.25
C ILE A 49 32.09 12.23 -7.21
N SER A 50 30.92 12.87 -7.07
CA SER A 50 30.53 13.98 -7.94
C SER A 50 31.51 15.16 -7.86
N ARG A 51 32.00 15.48 -6.66
CA ARG A 51 33.00 16.54 -6.44
C ARG A 51 34.33 16.19 -7.11
N LEU A 52 34.88 15.00 -6.84
CA LEU A 52 36.15 14.54 -7.40
C LEU A 52 36.10 14.42 -8.93
N ARG A 53 34.99 13.93 -9.51
CA ARG A 53 34.78 13.92 -10.97
C ARG A 53 34.69 15.33 -11.56
N GLY A 54 34.17 16.30 -10.81
CA GLY A 54 34.14 17.70 -11.20
C GLY A 54 35.53 18.34 -11.17
N GLU A 55 36.30 18.07 -10.11
CA GLU A 55 37.70 18.51 -9.96
C GLU A 55 38.60 17.90 -11.03
N LEU A 56 38.50 16.59 -11.27
CA LEU A 56 39.26 15.89 -12.30
C LEU A 56 39.00 16.50 -13.68
N ARG A 57 37.73 16.73 -14.05
CA ARG A 57 37.37 17.38 -15.31
C ARG A 57 37.96 18.78 -15.45
N LYS A 58 38.02 19.57 -14.37
CA LYS A 58 38.66 20.90 -14.39
C LYS A 58 40.17 20.79 -14.58
N LEU A 59 40.83 19.90 -13.85
CA LEU A 59 42.28 19.68 -13.94
C LEU A 59 42.72 19.18 -15.31
N GLU A 60 41.92 18.30 -15.93
CA GLU A 60 42.18 17.78 -17.28
C GLU A 60 41.98 18.84 -18.38
N ALA A 61 41.21 19.89 -18.10
CA ALA A 61 40.96 21.00 -19.03
C ALA A 61 41.96 22.17 -18.91
N GLU A 62 42.78 22.21 -17.85
CA GLU A 62 43.75 23.29 -17.60
C GLU A 62 45.08 23.10 -18.35
N VAL A 63 45.66 24.20 -18.84
CA VAL A 63 47.01 24.24 -19.43
C VAL A 63 47.87 25.26 -18.65
N PRO A 64 49.06 24.87 -18.14
CA PRO A 64 49.68 23.55 -18.26
C PRO A 64 49.02 22.50 -17.34
N LEU A 65 48.89 21.28 -17.86
CA LEU A 65 48.38 20.11 -17.13
C LEU A 65 49.21 19.86 -15.86
N ARG A 66 48.53 19.49 -14.76
CA ARG A 66 49.13 19.16 -13.46
C ARG A 66 49.05 17.65 -13.20
N PRO A 67 49.94 16.82 -13.77
CA PRO A 67 49.79 15.36 -13.83
C PRO A 67 49.74 14.68 -12.46
N GLU A 68 50.54 15.12 -11.49
CA GLU A 68 50.53 14.57 -10.13
C GLU A 68 49.18 14.77 -9.43
N MET A 69 48.58 15.96 -9.58
CA MET A 69 47.25 16.27 -9.02
C MET A 69 46.14 15.48 -9.70
N ILE A 70 46.25 15.26 -11.01
CA ILE A 70 45.32 14.40 -11.77
C ILE A 70 45.38 12.97 -11.23
N GLU A 71 46.57 12.41 -11.05
CA GLU A 71 46.75 11.05 -10.53
C GLU A 71 46.24 10.92 -9.09
N GLN A 72 46.58 11.88 -8.20
CA GLN A 72 46.05 11.91 -6.84
C GLN A 72 44.52 11.97 -6.80
N THR A 73 43.91 12.80 -7.65
CA THR A 73 42.45 12.93 -7.75
C THR A 73 41.82 11.65 -8.28
N ARG A 74 42.45 10.96 -9.25
CA ARG A 74 42.00 9.65 -9.76
C ARG A 74 42.08 8.57 -8.69
N ASN A 75 43.16 8.50 -7.92
CA ASN A 75 43.32 7.53 -6.84
C ASN A 75 42.31 7.78 -5.71
N ALA A 76 42.10 9.05 -5.34
CA ALA A 76 41.07 9.43 -4.38
C ALA A 76 39.67 9.06 -4.91
N LEU A 77 39.38 9.33 -6.18
CA LEU A 77 38.11 8.96 -6.81
C LEU A 77 37.89 7.45 -6.77
N ALA A 78 38.89 6.66 -7.17
CA ALA A 78 38.82 5.20 -7.15
C ALA A 78 38.59 4.64 -5.73
N ALA A 79 39.23 5.23 -4.70
CA ALA A 79 39.00 4.83 -3.31
C ALA A 79 37.57 5.11 -2.84
N VAL A 80 37.01 6.28 -3.16
CA VAL A 80 35.60 6.60 -2.83
C VAL A 80 34.63 5.76 -3.64
N GLU A 81 34.96 5.44 -4.89
CA GLU A 81 34.14 4.53 -5.71
C GLU A 81 34.13 3.11 -5.12
N ALA A 82 35.25 2.61 -4.61
CA ALA A 82 35.30 1.32 -3.91
C ALA A 82 34.48 1.33 -2.60
N GLU A 83 34.63 2.36 -1.76
CA GLU A 83 33.81 2.58 -0.56
C GLU A 83 32.31 2.59 -0.92
N TYR A 84 31.95 3.27 -2.00
CA TYR A 84 30.57 3.32 -2.48
C TYR A 84 30.03 1.94 -2.89
N GLN A 85 30.84 1.12 -3.57
CA GLN A 85 30.43 -0.23 -3.96
C GLN A 85 30.22 -1.14 -2.73
N GLU A 86 31.04 -1.02 -1.69
CA GLU A 86 30.84 -1.76 -0.44
C GLU A 86 29.51 -1.40 0.23
N VAL A 87 29.19 -0.10 0.28
CA VAL A 87 27.92 0.41 0.81
C VAL A 87 26.73 -0.10 -0.02
N VAL A 88 26.85 -0.09 -1.35
CA VAL A 88 25.82 -0.65 -2.24
C VAL A 88 25.64 -2.14 -1.99
N ALA A 89 26.71 -2.94 -1.96
CA ALA A 89 26.63 -4.38 -1.74
C ALA A 89 26.00 -4.73 -0.37
N ALA A 90 26.32 -3.95 0.66
CA ALA A 90 25.70 -4.09 1.98
C ALA A 90 24.20 -3.77 1.93
N ALA A 91 23.83 -2.64 1.34
CA ALA A 91 22.43 -2.24 1.18
C ALA A 91 21.63 -3.24 0.31
N GLU A 92 22.25 -3.80 -0.74
CA GLU A 92 21.64 -4.82 -1.59
C GLU A 92 21.32 -6.11 -0.85
N THR A 93 22.19 -6.48 0.08
CA THR A 93 21.99 -7.66 0.92
C THR A 93 20.85 -7.44 1.93
N GLU A 94 20.74 -6.22 2.47
CA GLU A 94 19.74 -5.88 3.48
C GLU A 94 18.36 -5.58 2.89
N ASP A 95 18.30 -4.68 1.90
CA ASP A 95 17.09 -4.28 1.17
C ASP A 95 17.45 -3.88 -0.28
N PRO A 96 17.31 -4.81 -1.25
CA PRO A 96 17.57 -4.55 -2.66
C PRO A 96 16.81 -3.35 -3.23
N GLU A 97 15.64 -3.02 -2.70
CA GLU A 97 14.83 -1.90 -3.18
C GLU A 97 15.35 -0.57 -2.66
N LEU A 98 15.85 -0.52 -1.42
CA LEU A 98 16.58 0.65 -0.91
C LEU A 98 17.81 0.93 -1.77
N ALA A 99 18.60 -0.11 -2.09
CA ALA A 99 19.78 0.04 -2.93
C ALA A 99 19.44 0.62 -4.32
N SER A 100 18.23 0.37 -4.84
CA SER A 100 17.76 0.96 -6.10
C SER A 100 17.58 2.48 -6.07
N PHE A 101 17.66 3.13 -4.90
CA PHE A 101 17.57 4.59 -4.80
C PHE A 101 18.86 5.28 -5.23
N PHE A 102 19.98 4.56 -5.15
CA PHE A 102 21.30 5.12 -5.43
C PHE A 102 22.14 4.27 -6.39
N SER A 103 21.83 2.99 -6.56
CA SER A 103 22.54 2.09 -7.46
C SER A 103 21.70 1.69 -8.68
N VAL A 104 22.38 1.54 -9.82
CA VAL A 104 21.82 0.92 -11.03
C VAL A 104 22.13 -0.57 -10.97
N GLN A 105 21.10 -1.38 -10.79
CA GLN A 105 21.23 -2.83 -10.68
C GLN A 105 20.79 -3.53 -11.96
N ASP A 106 21.63 -4.44 -12.44
CA ASP A 106 21.33 -5.26 -13.62
C ASP A 106 20.21 -6.26 -13.36
N VAL A 107 19.17 -6.21 -14.19
CA VAL A 107 18.07 -7.17 -14.14
C VAL A 107 18.50 -8.43 -14.87
N ASP A 108 18.58 -9.55 -14.15
CA ASP A 108 18.72 -10.85 -14.80
C ASP A 108 17.40 -11.25 -15.45
N THR A 109 17.35 -11.08 -16.77
CA THR A 109 16.19 -11.43 -17.59
C THR A 109 15.82 -12.92 -17.47
N ARG A 110 16.75 -13.84 -17.22
CA ARG A 110 16.43 -15.27 -17.04
C ARG A 110 15.68 -15.51 -15.75
N THR A 111 16.17 -14.97 -14.64
CA THR A 111 15.46 -15.01 -13.36
C THR A 111 14.05 -14.43 -13.47
N VAL A 112 13.84 -13.37 -14.27
CA VAL A 112 12.48 -12.87 -14.55
C VAL A 112 11.66 -13.90 -15.32
N GLN A 113 12.17 -14.45 -16.42
CA GLN A 113 11.47 -15.46 -17.23
C GLN A 113 11.06 -16.69 -16.40
N ASP A 114 11.99 -17.22 -15.61
CA ASP A 114 11.76 -18.41 -14.78
C ASP A 114 10.68 -18.18 -13.71
N SER A 115 10.42 -16.91 -13.37
CA SER A 115 9.33 -16.57 -12.47
C SER A 115 7.98 -16.47 -13.19
N LEU A 116 7.93 -16.13 -14.48
CA LEU A 116 6.66 -15.93 -15.20
C LEU A 116 5.91 -17.26 -15.37
N ASP A 117 4.60 -17.25 -15.16
CA ASP A 117 3.76 -18.37 -15.54
C ASP A 117 3.62 -18.45 -17.08
N PRO A 118 3.23 -19.61 -17.64
CA PRO A 118 3.18 -19.79 -19.08
C PRO A 118 2.19 -18.89 -19.84
N GLN A 119 1.23 -18.27 -19.17
CA GLN A 119 0.21 -17.43 -19.81
C GLN A 119 0.52 -15.93 -19.73
N THR A 120 1.65 -15.56 -19.12
CA THR A 120 2.04 -14.15 -18.94
C THR A 120 3.17 -13.74 -19.88
N ALA A 121 2.94 -12.67 -20.64
CA ALA A 121 3.96 -11.98 -21.41
C ALA A 121 4.19 -10.56 -20.88
N VAL A 122 5.45 -10.14 -20.78
CA VAL A 122 5.84 -8.79 -20.41
C VAL A 122 6.23 -8.02 -21.66
N LEU A 123 5.54 -6.92 -21.94
CA LEU A 123 5.82 -6.02 -23.05
C LEU A 123 6.59 -4.79 -22.54
N ILE A 124 7.78 -4.56 -23.09
CA ILE A 124 8.71 -3.54 -22.64
C ILE A 124 8.97 -2.58 -23.80
N TYR A 125 8.67 -1.30 -23.59
CA TYR A 125 8.73 -0.28 -24.64
C TYR A 125 9.88 0.69 -24.37
N LEU A 126 10.65 1.10 -25.38
CA LEU A 126 11.61 2.20 -25.25
C LEU A 126 11.43 3.15 -26.42
N ALA A 127 11.01 4.39 -26.15
CA ALA A 127 10.78 5.40 -27.16
C ALA A 127 12.12 6.03 -27.57
N GLY A 128 12.67 5.59 -28.71
CA GLY A 128 13.87 6.17 -29.30
C GLY A 128 13.58 7.41 -30.16
N GLU A 129 14.62 8.10 -30.58
CA GLU A 129 14.49 9.27 -31.47
C GLU A 129 13.95 8.86 -32.84
N ASP A 130 14.41 7.73 -33.39
CA ASP A 130 14.06 7.28 -34.74
C ASP A 130 12.96 6.20 -34.75
N GLU A 131 12.96 5.31 -33.75
CA GLU A 131 12.09 4.13 -33.69
C GLU A 131 11.61 3.84 -32.27
N LEU A 132 10.48 3.12 -32.18
CA LEU A 132 9.97 2.56 -30.93
C LEU A 132 10.43 1.11 -30.81
N LEU A 133 11.19 0.82 -29.76
CA LEU A 133 11.72 -0.51 -29.49
C LEU A 133 10.77 -1.26 -28.56
N ILE A 134 10.39 -2.48 -28.93
CA ILE A 134 9.44 -3.31 -28.19
C ILE A 134 10.04 -4.69 -27.96
N TRP A 135 10.08 -5.12 -26.70
CA TRP A 135 10.44 -6.49 -26.34
C TRP A 135 9.24 -7.21 -25.74
N ARG A 136 9.00 -8.45 -26.16
CA ARG A 136 8.18 -9.42 -25.42
C ARG A 136 9.11 -10.34 -24.63
N LEU A 137 8.90 -10.43 -23.34
CA LEU A 137 9.56 -11.37 -22.43
C LEU A 137 8.51 -12.33 -21.85
N ALA A 138 8.61 -13.62 -22.12
CA ALA A 138 7.83 -14.65 -21.44
C ALA A 138 8.71 -15.84 -21.03
N ASN A 139 8.11 -16.86 -20.42
CA ASN A 139 8.83 -18.07 -20.02
C ASN A 139 9.52 -18.79 -21.19
N ASP A 140 8.99 -18.66 -22.41
CA ASP A 140 9.49 -19.31 -23.63
C ASP A 140 10.67 -18.58 -24.30
N GLY A 141 10.86 -17.30 -24.05
CA GLY A 141 11.82 -16.53 -24.83
C GLY A 141 11.70 -15.01 -24.70
N VAL A 142 12.52 -14.35 -25.53
CA VAL A 142 12.52 -12.91 -25.72
C VAL A 142 12.37 -12.63 -27.20
N GLU A 143 11.28 -11.98 -27.59
CA GLU A 143 11.08 -11.45 -28.94
C GLU A 143 11.33 -9.95 -28.97
N PHE A 144 11.79 -9.45 -30.11
CA PHE A 144 12.12 -8.05 -30.31
C PHE A 144 11.51 -7.54 -31.61
N HIS A 145 10.93 -6.35 -31.54
CA HIS A 145 10.38 -5.63 -32.67
C HIS A 145 10.77 -4.15 -32.58
N ALA A 146 11.12 -3.56 -33.72
CA ALA A 146 11.31 -2.12 -33.87
C ALA A 146 10.18 -1.59 -34.77
N ALA A 147 9.34 -0.71 -34.22
CA ALA A 147 8.29 -0.05 -34.97
C ALA A 147 8.81 1.30 -35.50
N PRO A 148 8.50 1.67 -36.76
CA PRO A 148 8.95 2.92 -37.39
C PRO A 148 8.16 4.12 -36.84
N LEU A 149 8.32 4.39 -35.55
CA LEU A 149 7.58 5.38 -34.79
C LEU A 149 8.57 6.18 -33.92
N THR A 150 8.85 7.41 -34.31
CA THR A 150 9.71 8.32 -33.53
C THR A 150 9.05 8.69 -32.21
N ARG A 151 9.86 9.09 -31.20
CA ARG A 151 9.34 9.60 -29.93
C ARG A 151 8.34 10.76 -30.12
N ASN A 152 8.64 11.70 -31.02
CA ASN A 152 7.75 12.85 -31.26
C ASN A 152 6.44 12.42 -31.91
N GLU A 153 6.48 11.46 -32.83
CA GLU A 153 5.27 10.93 -33.46
C GLU A 153 4.42 10.15 -32.46
N LEU A 154 5.05 9.33 -31.61
CA LEU A 154 4.39 8.63 -30.52
C LEU A 154 3.65 9.60 -29.59
N ARG A 155 4.32 10.66 -29.12
CA ARG A 155 3.74 11.71 -28.29
C ARG A 155 2.53 12.36 -28.96
N ARG A 156 2.64 12.67 -30.26
CA ARG A 156 1.55 13.25 -31.05
C ARG A 156 0.34 12.32 -31.15
N GLN A 157 0.55 11.03 -31.46
CA GLN A 157 -0.53 10.05 -31.57
C GLN A 157 -1.23 9.79 -30.23
N VAL A 158 -0.46 9.65 -29.15
CA VAL A 158 -1.03 9.51 -27.80
C VAL A 158 -1.82 10.74 -27.39
N SER A 159 -1.30 11.95 -27.67
CA SER A 159 -2.02 13.20 -27.40
C SER A 159 -3.34 13.28 -28.17
N THR A 160 -3.30 12.95 -29.47
CA THR A 160 -4.49 12.98 -30.34
C THR A 160 -5.55 11.99 -29.86
N LEU A 161 -5.15 10.75 -29.52
CA LEU A 161 -6.07 9.76 -28.99
C LEU A 161 -6.64 10.14 -27.62
N SER A 162 -5.80 10.69 -26.73
CA SER A 162 -6.24 11.16 -25.41
C SER A 162 -7.27 12.28 -25.53
N GLN A 163 -7.05 13.25 -26.42
CA GLN A 163 -8.01 14.31 -26.71
C GLN A 163 -9.31 13.75 -27.32
N ALA A 164 -9.20 12.77 -28.22
CA ALA A 164 -10.38 12.12 -28.79
C ALA A 164 -11.23 11.42 -27.73
N TRP A 165 -10.62 10.75 -26.74
CA TRP A 165 -11.35 10.18 -25.60
C TRP A 165 -11.94 11.24 -24.68
N GLU A 166 -11.21 12.32 -24.41
CA GLU A 166 -11.70 13.43 -23.59
C GLU A 166 -12.95 14.08 -24.20
N GLN A 167 -12.96 14.22 -25.52
CA GLN A 167 -14.06 14.79 -26.29
C GLN A 167 -15.16 13.77 -26.63
N ARG A 168 -15.01 12.51 -26.21
CA ARG A 168 -15.91 11.40 -26.59
C ARG A 168 -16.13 11.30 -28.11
N SER A 169 -15.06 11.51 -28.87
CA SER A 169 -15.09 11.55 -30.34
C SER A 169 -15.31 10.15 -30.94
N GLU A 170 -16.13 10.08 -31.99
CA GLU A 170 -16.33 8.88 -32.80
C GLU A 170 -15.04 8.38 -33.48
N THR A 171 -14.05 9.27 -33.68
CA THR A 171 -12.74 8.92 -34.26
C THR A 171 -11.83 8.14 -33.31
N SER A 172 -12.13 8.13 -32.00
CA SER A 172 -11.30 7.49 -30.98
C SER A 172 -11.05 6.00 -31.26
N GLY A 173 -12.06 5.29 -31.77
CA GLY A 173 -11.93 3.88 -32.13
C GLY A 173 -10.97 3.63 -33.30
N ALA A 174 -10.95 4.50 -34.31
CA ALA A 174 -10.01 4.39 -35.43
C ALA A 174 -8.57 4.68 -34.97
N LEU A 175 -8.38 5.75 -34.20
CA LEU A 175 -7.09 6.13 -33.63
C LEU A 175 -6.54 5.03 -32.70
N ALA A 176 -7.38 4.42 -31.86
CA ALA A 176 -6.99 3.31 -30.99
C ALA A 176 -6.58 2.05 -31.78
N ARG A 177 -7.22 1.79 -32.92
CA ARG A 177 -6.82 0.70 -33.84
C ARG A 177 -5.48 0.96 -34.51
N ASP A 178 -5.29 2.17 -35.02
CA ASP A 178 -4.06 2.52 -35.73
C ASP A 178 -2.86 2.52 -34.80
N LEU A 179 -3.00 3.10 -33.60
CA LEU A 179 -1.95 3.04 -32.58
C LEU A 179 -1.75 1.60 -32.07
N GLY A 180 -2.82 0.82 -31.90
CA GLY A 180 -2.75 -0.58 -31.53
C GLY A 180 -1.88 -1.43 -32.46
N ARG A 181 -1.99 -1.23 -33.78
CA ARG A 181 -1.14 -1.94 -34.78
C ARG A 181 0.35 -1.65 -34.61
N LEU A 182 0.72 -0.44 -34.18
CA LEU A 182 2.10 -0.04 -33.98
C LEU A 182 2.66 -0.55 -32.65
N LEU A 183 1.83 -0.60 -31.60
CA LEU A 183 2.24 -0.98 -30.25
C LEU A 183 2.15 -2.49 -29.99
N LEU A 184 1.27 -3.19 -30.70
CA LEU A 184 0.99 -4.62 -30.52
C LEU A 184 1.12 -5.37 -31.86
N PRO A 185 2.31 -5.36 -32.49
CA PRO A 185 2.50 -6.01 -33.79
C PRO A 185 2.42 -7.55 -33.66
N ASP A 186 1.86 -8.20 -34.68
CA ASP A 186 1.72 -9.67 -34.73
C ASP A 186 3.04 -10.42 -34.58
N ALA A 187 4.15 -9.79 -34.95
CA ALA A 187 5.51 -10.32 -34.78
C ALA A 187 5.86 -10.66 -33.32
N LEU A 188 5.14 -10.11 -32.33
CA LEU A 188 5.36 -10.46 -30.92
C LEU A 188 4.70 -11.79 -30.54
N GLY A 189 3.78 -12.33 -31.34
CA GLY A 189 3.12 -13.63 -31.08
C GLY A 189 2.30 -13.63 -29.80
N LEU A 190 1.45 -12.61 -29.59
CA LEU A 190 0.73 -12.42 -28.34
C LEU A 190 -0.41 -13.42 -28.12
N ASP A 191 -0.86 -14.09 -29.18
CA ASP A 191 -1.98 -15.06 -29.17
C ASP A 191 -1.80 -16.25 -28.21
N ASN A 192 -0.56 -16.51 -27.77
CA ASN A 192 -0.25 -17.60 -26.83
C ASN A 192 -0.45 -17.22 -25.36
N TYR A 193 -0.77 -15.97 -25.05
CA TYR A 193 -0.82 -15.44 -23.68
C TYR A 193 -2.20 -14.90 -23.36
N THR A 194 -2.56 -14.91 -22.08
CA THR A 194 -3.83 -14.33 -21.59
C THR A 194 -3.59 -13.11 -20.72
N HIS A 195 -2.36 -12.90 -20.25
CA HIS A 195 -1.98 -11.76 -19.42
C HIS A 195 -0.79 -11.00 -20.00
N LEU A 196 -0.99 -9.70 -20.24
CA LEU A 196 0.04 -8.77 -20.67
C LEU A 196 0.44 -7.84 -19.52
N VAL A 197 1.72 -7.90 -19.14
CA VAL A 197 2.34 -6.92 -18.23
C VAL A 197 3.00 -5.83 -19.07
N ILE A 198 2.49 -4.61 -19.01
CA ILE A 198 2.97 -3.48 -19.81
C ILE A 198 3.99 -2.67 -19.00
N ILE A 199 5.21 -2.56 -19.52
CA ILE A 199 6.26 -1.67 -19.05
C ILE A 199 6.41 -0.53 -20.08
N PRO A 200 5.63 0.56 -19.92
CA PRO A 200 5.62 1.66 -20.88
C PRO A 200 6.89 2.51 -20.79
N ASP A 201 7.09 3.38 -21.78
CA ASP A 201 8.06 4.47 -21.74
C ASP A 201 7.44 5.73 -22.34
N ASP A 202 7.93 6.90 -21.92
CA ASP A 202 7.49 8.21 -22.39
C ASP A 202 5.94 8.37 -22.34
N ALA A 203 5.30 8.88 -23.39
CA ALA A 203 3.86 9.12 -23.47
C ALA A 203 3.01 7.86 -23.22
N LEU A 204 3.57 6.64 -23.37
CA LEU A 204 2.82 5.40 -23.15
C LEU A 204 2.40 5.22 -21.69
N PHE A 205 3.06 5.88 -20.73
CA PHE A 205 2.61 5.91 -19.33
C PHE A 205 1.19 6.46 -19.17
N TYR A 206 0.74 7.26 -20.13
CA TYR A 206 -0.57 7.93 -20.11
C TYR A 206 -1.63 7.24 -20.99
N LEU A 207 -1.27 6.13 -21.63
CA LEU A 207 -2.13 5.40 -22.56
C LEU A 207 -2.67 4.11 -21.93
N PRO A 208 -3.98 3.92 -21.76
CA PRO A 208 -4.54 2.66 -21.31
C PRO A 208 -4.59 1.63 -22.44
N PHE A 209 -3.73 0.62 -22.35
CA PHE A 209 -3.62 -0.43 -23.38
C PHE A 209 -4.91 -1.23 -23.57
N ALA A 210 -5.73 -1.37 -22.51
CA ALA A 210 -7.02 -2.05 -22.54
C ALA A 210 -8.00 -1.48 -23.60
N ALA A 211 -7.90 -0.19 -23.94
CA ALA A 211 -8.74 0.45 -24.96
C ALA A 211 -8.18 0.37 -26.39
N LEU A 212 -6.94 -0.12 -26.57
CA LEU A 212 -6.37 -0.32 -27.90
C LEU A 212 -6.99 -1.54 -28.58
N ALA A 213 -6.69 -1.69 -29.87
CA ALA A 213 -7.07 -2.89 -30.60
C ALA A 213 -5.85 -3.77 -30.94
N TYR A 214 -6.07 -5.07 -30.94
CA TYR A 214 -5.16 -6.09 -31.43
C TYR A 214 -5.93 -6.99 -32.39
N GLN A 215 -5.42 -7.13 -33.63
CA GLN A 215 -6.07 -7.89 -34.71
C GLN A 215 -7.56 -7.55 -34.99
N GLY A 216 -8.01 -6.34 -34.59
CA GLY A 216 -9.37 -5.85 -34.82
C GLY A 216 -10.26 -5.88 -33.58
N ASP A 217 -9.92 -6.71 -32.59
CA ASP A 217 -10.61 -6.80 -31.31
C ASP A 217 -9.94 -5.92 -30.25
N ARG A 218 -10.67 -5.56 -29.18
CA ARG A 218 -10.08 -4.73 -28.12
C ARG A 218 -9.15 -5.57 -27.25
N VAL A 219 -8.05 -4.97 -26.81
CA VAL A 219 -7.11 -5.61 -25.89
C VAL A 219 -7.81 -6.09 -24.62
N ALA A 220 -8.74 -5.30 -24.05
CA ALA A 220 -9.50 -5.69 -22.87
C ALA A 220 -10.37 -6.95 -23.04
N ASP A 221 -10.73 -7.29 -24.29
CA ASP A 221 -11.56 -8.46 -24.60
C ASP A 221 -10.71 -9.73 -24.80
N LEU A 222 -9.40 -9.56 -25.05
CA LEU A 222 -8.47 -10.65 -25.35
C LEU A 222 -7.51 -10.93 -24.19
N PHE A 223 -7.09 -9.90 -23.47
CA PHE A 223 -6.00 -9.97 -22.50
C PHE A 223 -6.37 -9.31 -21.17
N LEU A 224 -5.94 -9.94 -20.10
CA LEU A 224 -5.74 -9.28 -18.81
C LEU A 224 -4.56 -8.31 -18.96
N THR A 225 -4.66 -7.10 -18.40
CA THR A 225 -3.57 -6.10 -18.48
C THR A 225 -3.17 -5.59 -17.11
N SER A 226 -1.88 -5.67 -16.78
CA SER A 226 -1.29 -4.98 -15.62
C SER A 226 -0.05 -4.19 -16.04
N ARG A 227 0.48 -3.33 -15.16
CA ARG A 227 1.57 -2.40 -15.51
C ARG A 227 2.70 -2.39 -14.48
N ALA A 228 3.90 -2.06 -14.94
CA ALA A 228 5.01 -1.73 -14.05
C ALA A 228 5.93 -0.66 -14.65
N SER A 229 6.63 0.11 -13.81
CA SER A 229 7.58 1.12 -14.27
C SER A 229 8.88 0.53 -14.85
N SER A 230 9.21 -0.72 -14.49
CA SER A 230 10.39 -1.47 -14.93
C SER A 230 10.26 -2.95 -14.55
N LEU A 231 11.12 -3.82 -15.12
CA LEU A 231 11.14 -5.24 -14.74
C LEU A 231 11.49 -5.41 -13.27
N ARG A 232 12.40 -4.57 -12.77
CA ARG A 232 12.78 -4.58 -11.36
C ARG A 232 11.61 -4.21 -10.44
N ALA A 233 10.87 -3.15 -10.79
CA ALA A 233 9.72 -2.72 -10.00
C ALA A 233 8.64 -3.83 -9.95
N TRP A 234 8.44 -4.54 -11.06
CA TRP A 234 7.57 -5.70 -11.12
C TRP A 234 8.05 -6.84 -10.20
N GLN A 235 9.36 -7.15 -10.18
CA GLN A 235 9.93 -8.15 -9.26
C GLN A 235 9.75 -7.76 -7.79
N TYR A 236 9.98 -6.49 -7.44
CA TYR A 236 9.78 -5.98 -6.08
C TYR A 236 8.31 -6.08 -5.64
N ALA A 237 7.37 -5.75 -6.53
CA ALA A 237 5.95 -5.92 -6.25
C ALA A 237 5.61 -7.39 -6.02
N ARG A 238 6.06 -8.30 -6.90
CA ARG A 238 5.76 -9.72 -6.80
C ARG A 238 6.30 -10.37 -5.53
N ARG A 239 7.50 -9.99 -5.07
CA ARG A 239 8.08 -10.48 -3.80
C ARG A 239 7.26 -10.07 -2.57
N LYS A 240 6.43 -9.04 -2.68
CA LYS A 240 5.56 -8.54 -1.61
C LYS A 240 4.12 -9.04 -1.71
N GLN A 241 3.86 -10.10 -2.50
CA GLN A 241 2.54 -10.72 -2.60
C GLN A 241 1.96 -11.07 -1.22
N LYS A 242 0.66 -10.81 -1.04
CA LYS A 242 -0.08 -11.04 0.20
C LYS A 242 -1.44 -11.63 -0.14
N ILE A 243 -2.01 -12.39 0.80
CA ILE A 243 -3.42 -12.80 0.73
C ILE A 243 -4.26 -11.61 1.17
N LEU A 244 -5.26 -11.29 0.35
CA LEU A 244 -6.20 -10.22 0.64
C LEU A 244 -7.36 -10.76 1.48
N GLU A 245 -7.72 -10.03 2.52
CA GLU A 245 -8.85 -10.34 3.38
C GLU A 245 -10.05 -9.48 2.99
N ASN A 246 -11.26 -9.94 3.31
CA ASN A 246 -12.50 -9.24 2.99
C ASN A 246 -12.78 -8.07 3.96
N GLN A 247 -11.78 -7.21 4.18
CA GLN A 247 -11.85 -6.07 5.08
C GLN A 247 -11.17 -4.85 4.42
N LEU A 248 -11.95 -3.79 4.20
CA LEU A 248 -11.52 -2.52 3.65
C LEU A 248 -11.26 -1.52 4.78
N LEU A 249 -10.14 -0.80 4.68
CA LEU A 249 -10.00 0.50 5.34
C LEU A 249 -10.18 1.60 4.29
N TRP A 250 -11.21 2.42 4.46
CA TRP A 250 -11.53 3.54 3.57
C TRP A 250 -11.20 4.88 4.22
N THR A 251 -10.38 5.71 3.58
CA THR A 251 -10.01 7.04 4.08
C THR A 251 -10.65 8.15 3.24
N GLY A 252 -10.65 9.38 3.78
CA GLY A 252 -11.17 10.56 3.08
C GLY A 252 -12.64 10.82 3.38
N GLY A 253 -13.38 11.36 2.40
CA GLY A 253 -14.83 11.60 2.55
C GLY A 253 -15.25 12.92 3.19
N LEU A 254 -14.31 13.82 3.55
CA LEU A 254 -14.67 15.22 3.81
C LEU A 254 -14.78 15.99 2.48
N PRO A 255 -15.97 16.52 2.15
CA PRO A 255 -16.14 17.36 0.96
C PRO A 255 -15.26 18.60 1.05
N ALA A 256 -14.62 18.96 -0.06
CA ALA A 256 -13.92 20.22 -0.22
C ALA A 256 -14.58 21.04 -1.34
N PRO A 257 -14.78 22.36 -1.19
CA PRO A 257 -15.29 23.22 -2.25
C PRO A 257 -14.47 23.07 -3.53
N GLY A 258 -15.13 22.80 -4.66
CA GLY A 258 -14.49 22.69 -5.98
C GLY A 258 -13.93 21.31 -6.34
N TYR A 259 -14.21 20.26 -5.55
CA TYR A 259 -13.75 18.90 -5.82
C TYR A 259 -14.90 17.91 -6.03
N PRO A 260 -14.69 16.82 -6.80
CA PRO A 260 -15.70 15.80 -7.00
C PRO A 260 -16.12 15.15 -5.67
N ALA A 261 -17.40 14.81 -5.54
CA ALA A 261 -17.85 13.97 -4.44
C ALA A 261 -17.14 12.61 -4.47
N GLY A 262 -16.74 12.12 -3.31
CA GLY A 262 -16.25 10.74 -3.17
C GLY A 262 -17.38 9.73 -3.36
N CYS A 263 -17.04 8.46 -3.56
CA CYS A 263 -18.02 7.37 -3.51
C CYS A 263 -18.61 7.23 -2.09
N ASP A 264 -19.79 6.61 -1.97
CA ASP A 264 -20.29 6.14 -0.68
C ASP A 264 -19.59 4.83 -0.27
N PRO A 265 -18.71 4.83 0.76
CA PRO A 265 -17.98 3.64 1.16
C PRO A 265 -18.90 2.50 1.65
N GLN A 266 -20.00 2.86 2.32
CA GLN A 266 -20.93 1.89 2.89
C GLN A 266 -21.73 1.19 1.80
N ALA A 267 -22.16 1.94 0.78
CA ALA A 267 -22.83 1.38 -0.39
C ALA A 267 -21.92 0.39 -1.14
N VAL A 268 -20.67 0.80 -1.43
CA VAL A 268 -19.69 -0.04 -2.11
C VAL A 268 -19.37 -1.32 -1.32
N ALA A 269 -19.03 -1.19 -0.04
CA ALA A 269 -18.64 -2.33 0.79
C ALA A 269 -19.80 -3.30 1.01
N SER A 270 -21.00 -2.79 1.27
CA SER A 270 -22.19 -3.64 1.45
C SER A 270 -22.55 -4.40 0.18
N ALA A 271 -22.49 -3.75 -0.98
CA ALA A 271 -22.81 -4.38 -2.25
C ALA A 271 -21.77 -5.46 -2.64
N ALA A 272 -20.50 -5.24 -2.29
CA ALA A 272 -19.42 -6.19 -2.52
C ALA A 272 -19.32 -7.29 -1.45
N GLY A 273 -20.08 -7.23 -0.35
CA GLY A 273 -19.95 -8.18 0.77
C GLY A 273 -18.62 -8.03 1.55
N MET A 274 -18.06 -6.83 1.59
CA MET A 274 -16.80 -6.52 2.27
C MET A 274 -17.05 -5.94 3.66
N GLY A 275 -16.24 -6.33 4.64
CA GLY A 275 -16.14 -5.59 5.90
C GLY A 275 -15.54 -4.19 5.67
N LEU A 276 -15.98 -3.21 6.44
CA LEU A 276 -15.60 -1.81 6.26
C LEU A 276 -15.20 -1.14 7.58
N GLU A 277 -14.04 -0.50 7.56
CA GLU A 277 -13.64 0.54 8.51
C GLU A 277 -13.46 1.86 7.75
N THR A 278 -13.90 2.98 8.33
CA THR A 278 -13.80 4.31 7.70
C THR A 278 -13.02 5.28 8.58
N LEU A 279 -12.10 6.02 7.98
CA LEU A 279 -11.39 7.15 8.57
C LEU A 279 -11.80 8.44 7.88
N THR A 280 -12.92 9.01 8.32
CA THR A 280 -13.48 10.24 7.75
C THR A 280 -13.06 11.46 8.55
N GLY A 281 -12.40 12.40 7.88
CA GLY A 281 -12.04 13.69 8.45
C GLY A 281 -11.02 13.67 9.59
N GLN A 282 -10.32 12.56 9.76
CA GLN A 282 -9.21 12.41 10.69
C GLN A 282 -7.88 12.64 9.98
N ASP A 283 -6.91 13.25 10.67
CA ASP A 283 -5.53 13.26 10.18
C ASP A 283 -4.90 11.88 10.41
N TRP A 284 -4.99 11.02 9.39
CA TRP A 284 -4.48 9.66 9.48
C TRP A 284 -2.95 9.58 9.52
N ARG A 285 -2.22 10.69 9.46
CA ARG A 285 -0.77 10.69 9.66
C ARG A 285 -0.39 10.56 11.14
N GLN A 286 -1.34 10.68 12.06
CA GLN A 286 -1.08 10.72 13.50
C GLN A 286 -1.93 9.72 14.28
N GLY A 287 -1.49 9.47 15.52
CA GLY A 287 -2.25 8.70 16.50
C GLY A 287 -2.67 7.30 16.02
N GLU A 288 -3.90 6.94 16.36
CA GLU A 288 -4.50 5.63 16.06
C GLU A 288 -4.80 5.45 14.58
N ALA A 289 -5.30 6.50 13.90
CA ALA A 289 -5.61 6.47 12.49
C ALA A 289 -4.38 6.11 11.63
N ARG A 290 -3.18 6.55 12.03
CA ARG A 290 -1.92 6.13 11.40
C ARG A 290 -1.67 4.63 11.51
N GLN A 291 -1.92 4.05 12.67
CA GLN A 291 -1.73 2.60 12.86
C GLN A 291 -2.72 1.80 12.03
N GLN A 292 -3.98 2.22 11.98
CA GLN A 292 -4.99 1.61 11.12
C GLN A 292 -4.56 1.63 9.64
N VAL A 293 -4.10 2.78 9.13
CA VAL A 293 -3.58 2.88 7.74
C VAL A 293 -2.37 1.98 7.51
N LEU A 294 -1.42 1.94 8.44
CA LEU A 294 -0.23 1.09 8.32
C LEU A 294 -0.56 -0.40 8.34
N GLN A 295 -1.64 -0.82 9.01
CA GLN A 295 -1.99 -2.22 9.21
C GLN A 295 -3.06 -2.76 8.26
N ALA A 296 -3.81 -1.87 7.61
CA ALA A 296 -4.84 -2.23 6.64
C ALA A 296 -4.34 -3.25 5.63
N ASN A 297 -5.12 -4.31 5.41
CA ASN A 297 -4.83 -5.30 4.37
C ASN A 297 -5.25 -4.79 2.97
N ILE A 298 -6.38 -4.10 2.88
CA ILE A 298 -6.81 -3.35 1.70
C ILE A 298 -7.05 -1.89 2.12
N LEU A 299 -6.34 -0.97 1.48
CA LEU A 299 -6.43 0.46 1.76
C LEU A 299 -7.06 1.18 0.57
N HIS A 300 -8.24 1.76 0.77
CA HIS A 300 -8.91 2.62 -0.20
C HIS A 300 -8.70 4.09 0.17
N LEU A 301 -7.91 4.81 -0.63
CA LEU A 301 -7.64 6.23 -0.46
C LEU A 301 -8.64 7.04 -1.29
N GLY A 302 -9.61 7.66 -0.60
CA GLY A 302 -10.61 8.55 -1.20
C GLY A 302 -10.08 9.97 -1.48
N GLU A 303 -8.83 10.27 -1.11
CA GLU A 303 -8.21 11.58 -1.26
C GLU A 303 -7.86 11.90 -2.71
N SER A 304 -8.08 13.15 -3.12
CA SER A 304 -7.69 13.63 -4.44
C SER A 304 -6.17 13.73 -4.56
N PHE A 305 -5.61 13.15 -5.61
CA PHE A 305 -4.19 13.27 -5.94
C PHE A 305 -3.90 14.57 -6.70
N MET A 306 -2.88 15.31 -6.28
CA MET A 306 -2.43 16.57 -6.86
C MET A 306 -1.09 16.40 -7.56
N VAL A 307 -1.03 16.74 -8.85
CA VAL A 307 0.21 16.80 -9.62
C VAL A 307 0.86 18.18 -9.50
N ASN A 308 2.15 18.23 -9.16
CA ASN A 308 2.97 19.43 -9.14
C ASN A 308 4.02 19.39 -10.28
N PRO A 309 3.75 20.03 -11.43
CA PRO A 309 4.65 20.01 -12.58
C PRO A 309 6.03 20.56 -12.23
N GLY A 310 7.10 19.84 -12.60
CA GLY A 310 8.49 20.25 -12.34
C GLY A 310 9.01 19.96 -10.93
N ARG A 311 8.15 19.54 -9.99
CA ARG A 311 8.52 19.05 -8.66
C ARG A 311 7.78 17.76 -8.35
N VAL A 312 8.08 16.72 -9.13
CA VAL A 312 7.35 15.45 -9.14
C VAL A 312 7.16 14.86 -7.75
N LEU A 313 8.23 14.80 -6.94
CA LEU A 313 8.18 14.22 -5.59
C LEU A 313 7.37 15.04 -4.57
N ASP A 314 7.05 16.30 -4.86
CA ASP A 314 6.17 17.15 -4.06
C ASP A 314 4.70 17.07 -4.52
N SER A 315 4.38 16.33 -5.58
CA SER A 315 3.02 15.88 -5.90
C SER A 315 2.51 14.98 -4.78
N GLY A 316 1.19 14.90 -4.52
CA GLY A 316 0.72 14.19 -3.35
C GLY A 316 -0.80 14.14 -3.15
N PHE A 317 -1.22 13.44 -2.10
CA PHE A 317 -2.63 13.30 -1.73
C PHE A 317 -3.08 14.49 -0.88
N ARG A 318 -4.21 15.12 -1.24
CA ARG A 318 -4.81 16.16 -0.39
C ARG A 318 -5.59 15.52 0.75
N LEU A 319 -5.09 15.68 1.96
CA LEU A 319 -5.72 15.25 3.20
C LEU A 319 -6.62 16.36 3.73
N ASN A 320 -7.93 16.09 3.79
CA ASN A 320 -8.90 16.96 4.44
C ASN A 320 -9.23 16.38 5.82
N TYR A 321 -8.99 17.15 6.88
CA TYR A 321 -9.23 16.70 8.26
C TYR A 321 -9.73 17.82 9.18
N ARG A 322 -10.35 17.46 10.30
CA ARG A 322 -10.73 18.40 11.36
C ARG A 322 -9.73 18.29 12.50
N SER A 323 -9.26 19.43 12.99
CA SER A 323 -8.45 19.49 14.21
C SER A 323 -9.37 19.68 15.42
N ALA A 324 -8.97 19.18 16.59
CA ALA A 324 -9.67 19.45 17.85
C ALA A 324 -9.73 20.96 18.18
N GLU A 325 -8.79 21.75 17.63
CA GLU A 325 -8.67 23.19 17.88
C GLU A 325 -9.44 24.04 16.87
N ASN A 326 -9.84 23.48 15.71
CA ASN A 326 -10.49 24.22 14.62
C ASN A 326 -11.70 23.47 14.09
N GLU A 327 -12.88 24.07 14.20
CA GLU A 327 -14.12 23.50 13.64
C GLU A 327 -14.09 23.47 12.10
N THR A 328 -13.33 24.37 11.46
CA THR A 328 -13.17 24.41 10.00
C THR A 328 -12.20 23.32 9.52
N PRO A 329 -12.57 22.50 8.51
CA PRO A 329 -11.66 21.52 7.92
C PRO A 329 -10.35 22.16 7.44
N GLN A 330 -9.23 21.53 7.80
CA GLN A 330 -7.91 21.82 7.29
C GLN A 330 -7.62 20.97 6.06
N SER A 331 -6.78 21.47 5.16
CA SER A 331 -6.35 20.77 3.95
C SER A 331 -4.84 20.86 3.82
N GLU A 332 -4.17 19.71 3.82
CA GLU A 332 -2.71 19.62 3.60
C GLU A 332 -2.40 18.57 2.52
N VAL A 333 -1.29 18.73 1.81
CA VAL A 333 -0.82 17.74 0.83
C VAL A 333 0.16 16.79 1.52
N LEU A 334 -0.09 15.49 1.44
CA LEU A 334 0.88 14.44 1.73
C LEU A 334 1.69 14.14 0.47
N PRO A 335 2.94 14.64 0.36
CA PRO A 335 3.74 14.50 -0.85
C PRO A 335 4.29 13.08 -1.02
N ILE A 336 4.56 12.68 -2.26
CA ILE A 336 5.11 11.37 -2.62
C ILE A 336 6.38 11.05 -1.82
N TYR A 337 7.28 12.04 -1.62
CA TYR A 337 8.54 11.77 -0.91
C TYR A 337 8.31 11.27 0.54
N GLN A 338 7.19 11.63 1.18
CA GLN A 338 6.83 11.14 2.50
C GLN A 338 6.28 9.72 2.47
N LEU A 339 5.72 9.24 1.34
CA LEU A 339 5.21 7.87 1.23
C LEU A 339 6.32 6.82 1.44
N PHE A 340 7.57 7.17 1.13
CA PHE A 340 8.73 6.32 1.39
C PHE A 340 9.02 6.11 2.89
N GLU A 341 8.45 6.92 3.78
CA GLU A 341 8.56 6.76 5.23
C GLU A 341 7.57 5.72 5.78
N TYR A 342 6.57 5.33 4.99
CA TYR A 342 5.53 4.41 5.42
C TYR A 342 5.98 2.96 5.24
N ASP A 343 5.49 2.08 6.12
CA ASP A 343 5.68 0.63 6.02
C ASP A 343 4.33 -0.07 6.07
N LEU A 344 3.63 -0.01 4.94
CA LEU A 344 2.26 -0.48 4.73
C LEU A 344 2.18 -2.02 4.75
N ASN A 345 1.23 -2.52 5.53
CA ASN A 345 0.80 -3.91 5.48
C ASN A 345 -0.15 -4.19 4.30
N ALA A 346 -0.67 -3.15 3.63
CA ALA A 346 -1.61 -3.31 2.52
C ALA A 346 -1.09 -4.25 1.44
N GLY A 347 -1.91 -5.24 1.06
CA GLY A 347 -1.73 -6.05 -0.14
C GLY A 347 -2.31 -5.38 -1.39
N LEU A 348 -3.23 -4.42 -1.20
CA LEU A 348 -3.83 -3.63 -2.25
C LEU A 348 -4.03 -2.19 -1.76
N VAL A 349 -3.54 -1.21 -2.53
CA VAL A 349 -3.88 0.21 -2.35
C VAL A 349 -4.73 0.66 -3.55
N VAL A 350 -5.91 1.21 -3.28
CA VAL A 350 -6.81 1.78 -4.28
C VAL A 350 -6.79 3.30 -4.14
N LEU A 351 -6.54 4.00 -5.25
CA LEU A 351 -6.52 5.46 -5.31
C LEU A 351 -7.74 5.96 -6.07
N GLU A 352 -8.78 6.36 -5.33
CA GLU A 352 -10.11 6.69 -5.86
C GLU A 352 -10.10 7.85 -6.85
N GLN A 353 -9.41 8.92 -6.46
CA GLN A 353 -9.47 10.21 -7.12
C GLN A 353 -8.12 10.59 -7.70
N THR A 354 -7.70 9.83 -8.70
CA THR A 354 -6.46 10.05 -9.45
C THR A 354 -6.75 10.57 -10.86
N GLY A 355 -5.77 11.28 -11.42
CA GLY A 355 -5.84 11.79 -12.76
C GLY A 355 -4.47 12.23 -13.27
N PHE A 356 -4.03 11.58 -14.33
CA PHE A 356 -2.77 11.81 -15.02
C PHE A 356 -3.08 12.03 -16.51
N PRO A 357 -3.71 13.17 -16.89
CA PRO A 357 -3.89 13.47 -18.30
C PRO A 357 -2.51 13.65 -18.96
N TYR A 358 -2.38 13.18 -20.20
CA TYR A 358 -1.16 13.42 -20.97
C TYR A 358 -0.96 14.93 -21.17
N ARG A 359 0.25 15.41 -20.91
CA ARG A 359 0.67 16.78 -21.21
C ARG A 359 1.88 16.72 -22.12
N GLU A 360 1.96 17.64 -23.07
CA GLU A 360 3.07 17.68 -24.00
C GLU A 360 4.40 17.81 -23.23
N GLY A 361 5.35 16.91 -23.54
CA GLY A 361 6.64 16.83 -22.85
C GLY A 361 6.66 15.95 -21.60
N SER A 362 5.51 15.49 -21.10
CA SER A 362 5.44 14.54 -19.99
C SER A 362 5.91 13.14 -20.40
N ASP A 363 6.65 12.48 -19.52
CA ASP A 363 7.39 11.24 -19.78
C ASP A 363 7.17 10.15 -18.71
N GLY A 364 6.14 10.34 -17.86
CA GLY A 364 5.67 9.38 -16.87
C GLY A 364 6.24 9.51 -15.46
N GLU A 365 7.11 10.50 -15.18
CA GLU A 365 7.80 10.61 -13.89
C GLU A 365 6.86 10.61 -12.67
N GLU A 366 5.69 11.24 -12.73
CA GLU A 366 4.74 11.25 -11.59
C GLU A 366 4.16 9.87 -11.29
N ILE A 367 3.85 9.12 -12.34
CA ILE A 367 3.31 7.75 -12.23
C ILE A 367 4.42 6.82 -11.71
N ILE A 368 5.65 6.96 -12.21
CA ILE A 368 6.81 6.20 -11.74
C ILE A 368 7.06 6.49 -10.25
N ALA A 369 7.11 7.76 -9.85
CA ALA A 369 7.36 8.16 -8.47
C ALA A 369 6.30 7.61 -7.52
N LEU A 370 5.01 7.79 -7.87
CA LEU A 370 3.90 7.33 -7.06
C LEU A 370 3.91 5.80 -6.92
N GLN A 371 4.00 5.08 -8.05
CA GLN A 371 4.05 3.62 -8.06
C GLN A 371 5.21 3.10 -7.19
N ARG A 372 6.42 3.62 -7.41
CA ARG A 372 7.62 3.16 -6.71
C ARG A 372 7.57 3.47 -5.21
N SER A 373 7.06 4.64 -4.83
CA SER A 373 6.93 5.01 -3.41
C SER A 373 5.98 4.07 -2.65
N LEU A 374 4.84 3.72 -3.25
CA LEU A 374 3.86 2.80 -2.65
C LEU A 374 4.36 1.35 -2.62
N ILE A 375 5.03 0.89 -3.68
CA ILE A 375 5.66 -0.44 -3.69
C ILE A 375 6.76 -0.55 -2.64
N TYR A 376 7.58 0.48 -2.47
CA TYR A 376 8.58 0.55 -1.41
C TYR A 376 7.93 0.57 -0.02
N ALA A 377 6.86 1.35 0.12
CA ALA A 377 6.09 1.42 1.35
C ALA A 377 5.53 0.05 1.75
N GLY A 378 5.26 -0.84 0.79
CA GLY A 378 5.03 -2.26 1.08
C GLY A 378 3.84 -2.88 0.35
N THR A 379 3.13 -2.11 -0.47
CA THR A 379 2.01 -2.66 -1.25
C THR A 379 2.49 -3.30 -2.56
N PRO A 380 2.11 -4.55 -2.85
CA PRO A 380 2.44 -5.18 -4.12
C PRO A 380 1.56 -4.70 -5.27
N SER A 381 0.36 -4.18 -5.00
CA SER A 381 -0.66 -3.93 -6.03
C SER A 381 -1.36 -2.59 -5.80
N ILE A 382 -1.46 -1.79 -6.86
CA ILE A 382 -2.08 -0.46 -6.82
C ILE A 382 -3.13 -0.36 -7.92
N ILE A 383 -4.35 0.06 -7.57
CA ILE A 383 -5.40 0.42 -8.54
C ILE A 383 -5.54 1.94 -8.55
N MET A 384 -5.49 2.53 -9.74
CA MET A 384 -5.74 3.97 -9.93
C MET A 384 -6.32 4.25 -11.31
N SER A 385 -6.92 5.43 -11.49
CA SER A 385 -7.47 5.88 -12.77
C SER A 385 -6.50 6.81 -13.50
N GLN A 386 -6.37 6.61 -14.81
CA GLN A 386 -5.56 7.45 -15.70
C GLN A 386 -6.01 8.91 -15.73
N TRP A 387 -7.29 9.15 -15.47
CA TRP A 387 -7.92 10.46 -15.58
C TRP A 387 -9.07 10.54 -14.58
N PRO A 388 -9.59 11.75 -14.29
CA PRO A 388 -10.77 11.90 -13.44
C PRO A 388 -11.97 11.16 -14.04
N VAL A 389 -12.67 10.39 -13.21
CA VAL A 389 -13.89 9.65 -13.57
C VAL A 389 -15.05 10.12 -12.69
N ALA A 390 -16.26 10.17 -13.26
CA ALA A 390 -17.46 10.59 -12.54
C ALA A 390 -17.75 9.67 -11.34
N ALA A 391 -18.32 10.22 -10.26
CA ALA A 391 -18.55 9.49 -9.01
C ALA A 391 -19.40 8.24 -9.19
N ALA A 392 -20.51 8.32 -9.94
CA ALA A 392 -21.38 7.18 -10.20
C ALA A 392 -20.66 6.03 -10.93
N VAL A 393 -19.80 6.35 -11.90
CA VAL A 393 -19.00 5.37 -12.66
C VAL A 393 -17.95 4.73 -11.75
N ARG A 394 -17.30 5.51 -10.87
CA ARG A 394 -16.35 4.99 -9.88
C ARG A 394 -17.03 4.07 -8.87
N GLU A 395 -18.19 4.44 -8.37
CA GLU A 395 -18.96 3.63 -7.42
C GLU A 395 -19.36 2.28 -8.04
N ALA A 396 -19.86 2.30 -9.28
CA ALA A 396 -20.17 1.08 -10.03
C ALA A 396 -18.92 0.22 -10.25
N PHE A 397 -17.80 0.82 -10.63
CA PHE A 397 -16.52 0.12 -10.79
C PHE A 397 -16.08 -0.56 -9.48
N TYR A 398 -16.03 0.16 -8.36
CA TYR A 398 -15.53 -0.39 -7.11
C TYR A 398 -16.44 -1.46 -6.54
N ARG A 399 -17.77 -1.34 -6.69
CA ARG A 399 -18.72 -2.41 -6.36
C ARG A 399 -18.35 -3.71 -7.09
N HIS A 400 -18.26 -3.66 -8.42
CA HIS A 400 -17.89 -4.83 -9.22
C HIS A 400 -16.49 -5.34 -8.90
N PHE A 401 -15.51 -4.46 -8.80
CA PHE A 401 -14.12 -4.83 -8.56
C PHE A 401 -13.94 -5.56 -7.22
N TYR A 402 -14.51 -5.03 -6.13
CA TYR A 402 -14.40 -5.64 -4.81
C TYR A 402 -15.18 -6.95 -4.67
N GLU A 403 -16.32 -7.08 -5.35
CA GLU A 403 -17.05 -8.33 -5.46
C GLU A 403 -16.20 -9.38 -6.20
N LEU A 404 -15.73 -9.04 -7.40
CA LEU A 404 -15.03 -9.97 -8.28
C LEU A 404 -13.65 -10.40 -7.77
N MET A 405 -12.93 -9.54 -7.04
CA MET A 405 -11.59 -9.89 -6.52
C MET A 405 -11.59 -10.98 -5.46
N GLN A 406 -12.73 -11.26 -4.84
CA GLN A 406 -12.82 -12.34 -3.85
C GLN A 406 -12.58 -13.70 -4.49
N GLU A 407 -13.08 -13.91 -5.71
CA GLU A 407 -12.98 -15.18 -6.45
C GLU A 407 -11.97 -15.16 -7.60
N ASN A 408 -11.29 -14.03 -7.83
CA ASN A 408 -10.39 -13.85 -8.97
C ASN A 408 -9.03 -13.24 -8.55
N SER A 409 -8.03 -13.34 -9.43
CA SER A 409 -6.84 -12.47 -9.30
C SER A 409 -7.25 -11.00 -9.47
N LEU A 410 -6.45 -10.06 -8.98
CA LEU A 410 -6.76 -8.62 -9.08
C LEU A 410 -6.86 -8.17 -10.54
N VAL A 411 -5.99 -8.69 -11.41
CA VAL A 411 -6.02 -8.34 -12.84
C VAL A 411 -7.26 -8.90 -13.55
N SER A 412 -7.72 -10.09 -13.16
CA SER A 412 -8.97 -10.67 -13.67
C SER A 412 -10.18 -9.90 -13.14
N ALA A 413 -10.19 -9.52 -11.86
CA ALA A 413 -11.24 -8.68 -11.28
C ALA A 413 -11.31 -7.30 -11.94
N LEU A 414 -10.16 -6.67 -12.24
CA LEU A 414 -10.10 -5.42 -13.00
C LEU A 414 -10.73 -5.59 -14.38
N SER A 415 -10.29 -6.58 -15.17
CA SER A 415 -10.80 -6.82 -16.53
C SER A 415 -12.31 -7.09 -16.53
N LYS A 416 -12.80 -7.95 -15.62
CA LYS A 416 -14.22 -8.24 -15.48
C LYS A 416 -15.04 -7.03 -15.02
N ALA A 417 -14.50 -6.21 -14.12
CA ALA A 417 -15.16 -4.97 -13.69
C ALA A 417 -15.23 -3.95 -14.83
N GLN A 418 -14.17 -3.84 -15.65
CA GLN A 418 -14.17 -3.00 -16.87
C GLN A 418 -15.20 -3.49 -17.89
N PHE A 419 -15.30 -4.81 -18.08
CA PHE A 419 -16.31 -5.41 -18.95
C PHE A 419 -17.72 -5.07 -18.47
N ALA A 420 -18.02 -5.31 -17.18
CA ALA A 420 -19.33 -4.99 -16.60
C ALA A 420 -19.67 -3.50 -16.70
N LEU A 421 -18.69 -2.62 -16.42
CA LEU A 421 -18.87 -1.19 -16.50
C LEU A 421 -19.12 -0.71 -17.94
N ARG A 422 -18.52 -1.36 -18.94
CA ARG A 422 -18.71 -1.03 -20.36
C ARG A 422 -20.13 -1.34 -20.86
N GLU A 423 -20.79 -2.34 -20.30
CA GLU A 423 -22.20 -2.62 -20.64
C GLU A 423 -23.12 -1.45 -20.23
N GLU A 424 -22.79 -0.77 -19.12
CA GLU A 424 -23.52 0.41 -18.63
C GLU A 424 -23.00 1.73 -19.25
N TYR A 425 -21.69 1.83 -19.47
CA TYR A 425 -20.97 3.01 -19.96
C TYR A 425 -20.02 2.62 -21.11
N PRO A 426 -20.52 2.53 -22.36
CA PRO A 426 -19.75 1.96 -23.48
C PRO A 426 -18.46 2.70 -23.85
N ASP A 427 -18.38 3.99 -23.52
CA ASP A 427 -17.26 4.85 -23.87
C ASP A 427 -15.98 4.44 -23.11
N PRO A 428 -14.84 4.22 -23.80
CA PRO A 428 -13.56 3.93 -23.16
C PRO A 428 -13.15 4.92 -22.07
N ARG A 429 -13.63 6.18 -22.13
CA ARG A 429 -13.36 7.21 -21.12
C ARG A 429 -13.88 6.85 -19.73
N ASP A 430 -14.90 5.98 -19.65
CA ASP A 430 -15.56 5.60 -18.41
C ASP A 430 -14.95 4.33 -17.76
N TRP A 431 -14.37 3.42 -18.55
CA TRP A 431 -13.84 2.13 -18.02
C TRP A 431 -12.35 1.90 -18.26
N ALA A 432 -11.77 2.38 -19.36
CA ALA A 432 -10.38 2.02 -19.72
C ALA A 432 -9.34 2.70 -18.82
N GLY A 433 -9.71 3.80 -18.17
CA GLY A 433 -8.81 4.57 -17.31
C GLY A 433 -8.36 3.79 -16.07
N PHE A 434 -9.16 2.85 -15.56
CA PHE A 434 -8.81 2.04 -14.39
C PHE A 434 -7.69 1.05 -14.71
N GLN A 435 -6.61 1.08 -13.93
CA GLN A 435 -5.42 0.30 -14.21
C GLN A 435 -4.82 -0.30 -12.95
N LEU A 436 -4.24 -1.50 -13.10
CA LEU A 436 -3.51 -2.20 -12.06
C LEU A 436 -2.00 -2.07 -12.27
N TYR A 437 -1.30 -1.54 -11.27
CA TYR A 437 0.15 -1.44 -11.24
C TYR A 437 0.74 -2.42 -10.22
N GLY A 438 1.85 -3.06 -10.58
CA GLY A 438 2.57 -4.01 -9.75
C GLY A 438 2.11 -5.46 -9.95
N PHE A 439 1.86 -6.15 -8.84
CA PHE A 439 1.51 -7.57 -8.82
C PHE A 439 0.07 -7.79 -9.28
N ALA A 440 -0.15 -8.81 -10.12
CA ALA A 440 -1.44 -9.12 -10.73
C ALA A 440 -2.48 -9.71 -9.76
N GLY A 441 -2.08 -10.02 -8.53
CA GLY A 441 -2.87 -10.76 -7.56
C GLY A 441 -2.87 -12.25 -7.82
N MET A 442 -3.38 -13.02 -6.86
CA MET A 442 -3.48 -14.48 -6.93
C MET A 442 -4.94 -14.88 -7.11
N ASN A 443 -5.20 -15.83 -8.00
CA ASN A 443 -6.48 -16.54 -8.05
C ASN A 443 -6.63 -17.48 -6.83
N PRO A 444 -7.82 -18.04 -6.56
CA PRO A 444 -8.04 -18.89 -5.38
C PRO A 444 -7.07 -20.06 -5.23
N ALA A 445 -6.74 -20.76 -6.32
CA ALA A 445 -5.81 -21.89 -6.29
C ALA A 445 -4.37 -21.44 -5.98
N GLU A 446 -3.94 -20.32 -6.56
CA GLU A 446 -2.63 -19.72 -6.29
C GLU A 446 -2.50 -19.25 -4.84
N ARG A 447 -3.57 -18.71 -4.24
CA ARG A 447 -3.59 -18.31 -2.82
C ARG A 447 -3.36 -19.51 -1.91
N GLU A 448 -3.98 -20.65 -2.22
CA GLU A 448 -3.78 -21.89 -1.46
C GLU A 448 -2.33 -22.38 -1.57
N VAL A 449 -1.79 -22.47 -2.78
CA VAL A 449 -0.38 -22.88 -2.99
C VAL A 449 0.59 -21.93 -2.28
N PHE A 450 0.31 -20.62 -2.34
CA PHE A 450 1.08 -19.61 -1.62
C PHE A 450 1.00 -19.82 -0.10
N ALA A 451 -0.20 -20.00 0.45
CA ALA A 451 -0.38 -20.24 1.87
C ALA A 451 0.35 -21.51 2.35
N GLN A 452 0.22 -22.62 1.62
CA GLN A 452 0.91 -23.88 1.93
C GLN A 452 2.44 -23.70 1.96
N ARG A 453 2.99 -22.93 1.02
CA ARG A 453 4.42 -22.71 0.89
C ARG A 453 4.99 -21.80 2.00
N TYR A 454 4.29 -20.73 2.36
CA TYR A 454 4.87 -19.66 3.17
C TYR A 454 4.36 -19.61 4.61
N PHE A 455 3.24 -20.25 4.95
CA PHE A 455 2.61 -20.18 6.28
C PHE A 455 3.59 -20.41 7.43
N MET A 456 4.28 -21.56 7.44
CA MET A 456 5.19 -21.90 8.55
C MET A 456 6.37 -20.93 8.67
N GLN A 457 6.95 -20.51 7.55
CA GLN A 457 8.04 -19.53 7.56
C GLN A 457 7.57 -18.19 8.12
N THR A 458 6.36 -17.75 7.77
CA THR A 458 5.77 -16.50 8.27
C THR A 458 5.52 -16.56 9.78
N VAL A 459 5.02 -17.67 10.31
CA VAL A 459 4.87 -17.88 11.77
C VAL A 459 6.23 -17.82 12.48
N LEU A 460 7.25 -18.48 11.93
CA LEU A 460 8.60 -18.48 12.51
C LEU A 460 9.23 -17.08 12.53
N ASN A 461 9.01 -16.28 11.48
CA ASN A 461 9.46 -14.89 11.45
C ASN A 461 8.76 -14.05 12.54
N GLY A 462 7.46 -14.27 12.77
CA GLY A 462 6.70 -13.65 13.85
C GLY A 462 7.23 -14.01 15.24
N ASN A 463 7.51 -15.29 15.48
CA ASN A 463 8.09 -15.77 16.74
C ASN A 463 9.45 -15.11 17.00
N ARG A 464 10.32 -15.07 15.99
CA ARG A 464 11.62 -14.43 16.08
C ARG A 464 11.51 -12.93 16.40
N ALA A 465 10.58 -12.22 15.75
CA ALA A 465 10.35 -10.80 16.03
C ALA A 465 9.86 -10.57 17.47
N ASN A 466 8.95 -11.42 17.95
CA ASN A 466 8.47 -11.40 19.34
C ASN A 466 9.61 -11.63 20.34
N ASP A 467 10.47 -12.62 20.11
CA ASP A 467 11.59 -12.95 21.00
C ASP A 467 12.63 -11.81 21.08
N LEU A 468 12.76 -11.03 20.01
CA LEU A 468 13.61 -9.84 19.94
C LEU A 468 12.93 -8.56 20.49
N GLY A 469 11.66 -8.62 20.89
CA GLY A 469 10.89 -7.48 21.37
C GLY A 469 10.36 -6.54 20.28
N TYR A 470 10.44 -6.94 19.01
CA TYR A 470 9.88 -6.20 17.87
C TYR A 470 8.39 -6.52 17.70
N TYR A 471 7.58 -6.15 18.69
CA TYR A 471 6.18 -6.56 18.80
C TYR A 471 5.31 -6.10 17.62
N ALA A 472 5.55 -4.92 17.05
CA ALA A 472 4.81 -4.43 15.88
C ALA A 472 5.08 -5.29 14.62
N ASP A 473 6.34 -5.70 14.40
CA ASP A 473 6.71 -6.60 13.31
C ASP A 473 6.13 -8.00 13.53
N ALA A 474 6.14 -8.49 14.77
CA ALA A 474 5.52 -9.75 15.13
C ALA A 474 4.03 -9.77 14.80
N VAL A 475 3.28 -8.70 15.15
CA VAL A 475 1.87 -8.54 14.77
C VAL A 475 1.69 -8.64 13.26
N ARG A 476 2.53 -7.96 12.46
CA ARG A 476 2.44 -8.00 10.99
C ARG A 476 2.64 -9.41 10.44
N TYR A 477 3.64 -10.14 10.94
CA TYR A 477 3.86 -11.53 10.53
C TYR A 477 2.68 -12.43 10.92
N TYR A 478 2.16 -12.30 12.14
CA TYR A 478 1.04 -13.12 12.57
C TYR A 478 -0.27 -12.79 11.83
N LEU A 479 -0.52 -11.53 11.45
CA LEU A 479 -1.64 -11.16 10.59
C LEU A 479 -1.52 -11.79 9.20
N ALA A 480 -0.31 -11.76 8.61
CA ALA A 480 -0.06 -12.43 7.33
C ALA A 480 -0.25 -13.96 7.44
N ALA A 481 0.23 -14.57 8.53
CA ALA A 481 0.02 -15.99 8.80
C ALA A 481 -1.45 -16.32 9.07
N LEU A 482 -2.21 -15.42 9.70
CA LEU A 482 -3.65 -15.58 9.95
C LEU A 482 -4.43 -15.63 8.64
N ALA A 483 -4.13 -14.73 7.69
CA ALA A 483 -4.72 -14.75 6.36
C ALA A 483 -4.42 -16.08 5.62
N MET A 484 -3.20 -16.61 5.74
CA MET A 484 -2.83 -17.92 5.21
C MET A 484 -3.54 -19.08 5.92
N ALA A 485 -3.64 -19.05 7.25
CA ALA A 485 -4.34 -20.10 8.01
C ALA A 485 -5.83 -20.17 7.65
N ARG A 486 -6.47 -19.01 7.43
CA ARG A 486 -7.85 -18.91 6.92
C ARG A 486 -7.99 -19.52 5.53
N GLN A 487 -7.06 -19.21 4.62
CA GLN A 487 -7.02 -19.79 3.28
C GLN A 487 -6.85 -21.32 3.30
N LEU A 488 -6.13 -21.86 4.28
CA LEU A 488 -5.91 -23.29 4.47
C LEU A 488 -6.96 -23.98 5.36
N HIS A 489 -7.97 -23.24 5.83
CA HIS A 489 -9.00 -23.73 6.75
C HIS A 489 -8.45 -24.37 8.03
N GLN A 490 -7.38 -23.80 8.61
CA GLN A 490 -6.72 -24.30 9.82
C GLN A 490 -7.23 -23.64 11.11
N GLU A 491 -8.40 -24.06 11.60
CA GLU A 491 -9.07 -23.47 12.78
C GLU A 491 -8.20 -23.44 14.05
N GLU A 492 -7.44 -24.51 14.32
CA GLU A 492 -6.54 -24.55 15.49
C GLU A 492 -5.38 -23.54 15.39
N ALA A 493 -4.89 -23.30 14.17
CA ALA A 493 -3.86 -22.29 13.94
C ALA A 493 -4.44 -20.87 14.08
N ILE A 494 -5.65 -20.64 13.57
CA ILE A 494 -6.37 -19.36 13.66
C ILE A 494 -6.52 -18.92 15.13
N GLY A 495 -7.03 -19.80 16.00
CA GLY A 495 -7.19 -19.50 17.42
C GLY A 495 -5.86 -19.16 18.12
N ARG A 496 -4.79 -19.90 17.80
CA ARG A 496 -3.44 -19.63 18.32
C ARG A 496 -2.89 -18.30 17.84
N LEU A 497 -3.07 -17.97 16.56
CA LEU A 497 -2.59 -16.72 15.97
C LEU A 497 -3.28 -15.50 16.59
N TYR A 498 -4.58 -15.56 16.87
CA TYR A 498 -5.26 -14.45 17.57
C TYR A 498 -4.67 -14.18 18.97
N LEU A 499 -4.31 -15.22 19.72
CA LEU A 499 -3.64 -15.05 21.00
C LEU A 499 -2.28 -14.35 20.85
N LEU A 500 -1.49 -14.76 19.85
CA LEU A 500 -0.18 -14.16 19.56
C LEU A 500 -0.31 -12.71 19.11
N ILE A 501 -1.23 -12.43 18.18
CA ILE A 501 -1.53 -11.08 17.68
C ILE A 501 -1.92 -10.18 18.84
N LYS A 502 -2.92 -10.57 19.64
CA LYS A 502 -3.39 -9.78 20.78
C LYS A 502 -2.26 -9.45 21.74
N ASN A 503 -1.50 -10.45 22.19
CA ASN A 503 -0.44 -10.25 23.18
C ASN A 503 0.61 -9.27 22.65
N ASN A 504 1.08 -9.47 21.42
CA ASN A 504 2.07 -8.60 20.80
C ASN A 504 1.52 -7.19 20.54
N ALA A 505 0.25 -7.07 20.11
CA ALA A 505 -0.40 -5.78 19.90
C ALA A 505 -0.50 -4.97 21.20
N VAL A 506 -0.80 -5.62 22.33
CA VAL A 506 -0.79 -4.95 23.66
C VAL A 506 0.60 -4.42 24.01
N TYR A 507 1.66 -5.20 23.80
CA TYR A 507 3.04 -4.74 24.03
C TYR A 507 3.46 -3.61 23.08
N ALA A 508 2.97 -3.65 21.83
CA ALA A 508 3.14 -2.59 20.84
C ALA A 508 2.29 -1.34 21.13
N LYS A 509 1.42 -1.38 22.16
CA LYS A 509 0.39 -0.35 22.46
C LYS A 509 -0.60 -0.12 21.32
N ASP A 510 -0.73 -1.10 20.44
CA ASP A 510 -1.75 -1.15 19.40
C ASP A 510 -3.02 -1.80 19.96
N PHE A 511 -3.76 -0.99 20.71
CA PHE A 511 -4.99 -1.43 21.34
C PHE A 511 -6.11 -1.69 20.32
N ALA A 512 -6.02 -1.15 19.09
CA ALA A 512 -7.01 -1.38 18.04
C ALA A 512 -6.95 -2.84 17.57
N THR A 513 -5.78 -3.29 17.13
CA THR A 513 -5.57 -4.69 16.73
C THR A 513 -5.78 -5.65 17.88
N ALA A 514 -5.35 -5.30 19.11
CA ALA A 514 -5.59 -6.13 20.28
C ALA A 514 -7.10 -6.33 20.55
N SER A 515 -7.90 -5.26 20.41
CA SER A 515 -9.35 -5.32 20.61
C SER A 515 -10.02 -6.19 19.56
N GLU A 516 -9.63 -6.07 18.28
CA GLU A 516 -10.20 -6.90 17.22
C GLU A 516 -9.85 -8.38 17.42
N ALA A 517 -8.58 -8.70 17.70
CA ALA A 517 -8.16 -10.07 17.98
C ALA A 517 -8.93 -10.70 19.16
N GLU A 518 -9.22 -9.93 20.21
CA GLU A 518 -10.03 -10.45 21.33
C GLU A 518 -11.51 -10.59 21.00
N ARG A 519 -12.10 -9.73 20.16
CA ARG A 519 -13.49 -9.93 19.71
C ARG A 519 -13.62 -11.29 19.02
N ARG A 520 -12.62 -11.69 18.24
CA ARG A 520 -12.53 -13.01 17.61
C ARG A 520 -12.35 -14.13 18.62
N LEU A 521 -11.49 -13.95 19.63
CA LEU A 521 -11.35 -14.92 20.72
C LEU A 521 -12.64 -15.05 21.56
N LEU A 522 -13.38 -13.95 21.75
CA LEU A 522 -14.68 -13.94 22.43
C LEU A 522 -15.74 -14.69 21.63
N GLU A 523 -15.76 -14.56 20.30
CA GLU A 523 -16.63 -15.34 19.43
C GLU A 523 -16.36 -16.84 19.57
N ILE A 524 -15.09 -17.25 19.55
CA ILE A 524 -14.68 -18.65 19.77
C ILE A 524 -15.12 -19.13 21.17
N ALA A 525 -14.91 -18.32 22.21
CA ALA A 525 -15.32 -18.64 23.58
C ALA A 525 -16.85 -18.73 23.76
N ARG A 526 -17.62 -17.96 22.98
CA ARG A 526 -19.09 -18.06 22.95
C ARG A 526 -19.53 -19.37 22.30
N GLN A 527 -18.92 -19.73 21.17
CA GLN A 527 -19.24 -20.98 20.46
C GLN A 527 -18.88 -22.22 21.27
N SER A 528 -17.78 -22.20 22.02
CA SER A 528 -17.37 -23.32 22.89
C SER A 528 -18.12 -23.36 24.24
N GLY A 529 -18.87 -22.32 24.59
CA GLY A 529 -19.51 -22.19 25.90
C GLY A 529 -18.54 -21.92 27.06
N ASP A 530 -17.28 -21.54 26.80
CA ASP A 530 -16.30 -21.22 27.84
C ASP A 530 -16.60 -19.85 28.48
N ILE A 531 -17.45 -19.86 29.50
CA ILE A 531 -17.82 -18.66 30.28
C ILE A 531 -16.60 -17.97 30.89
N GLY A 532 -15.57 -18.73 31.29
CA GLY A 532 -14.36 -18.19 31.87
C GLY A 532 -13.55 -17.38 30.85
N ALA A 533 -13.40 -17.89 29.63
CA ALA A 533 -12.79 -17.16 28.53
C ALA A 533 -13.62 -15.93 28.13
N GLN A 534 -14.95 -16.05 28.04
CA GLN A 534 -15.81 -14.91 27.74
C GLN A 534 -15.65 -13.78 28.77
N ALA A 535 -15.61 -14.12 30.06
CA ALA A 535 -15.41 -13.15 31.13
C ALA A 535 -14.04 -12.44 31.04
N ARG A 536 -12.96 -13.19 30.76
CA ARG A 536 -11.63 -12.60 30.50
C ARG A 536 -11.67 -11.64 29.31
N SER A 537 -12.36 -12.02 28.23
CA SER A 537 -12.43 -11.20 27.03
C SER A 537 -13.18 -9.90 27.19
N TYR A 538 -14.33 -9.90 27.88
CA TYR A 538 -15.01 -8.65 28.18
C TYR A 538 -14.16 -7.69 29.03
N ARG A 539 -13.40 -8.22 30.00
CA ARG A 539 -12.49 -7.41 30.81
C ARG A 539 -11.38 -6.80 29.99
N ASN A 540 -10.78 -7.60 29.11
CA ASN A 540 -9.72 -7.09 28.26
C ASN A 540 -10.24 -6.03 27.28
N LEU A 541 -11.39 -6.28 26.63
CA LEU A 541 -12.06 -5.32 25.75
C LEU A 541 -12.37 -4.01 26.47
N ALA A 542 -12.90 -4.06 27.70
CA ALA A 542 -13.14 -2.85 28.48
C ALA A 542 -11.86 -2.02 28.69
N VAL A 543 -10.73 -2.67 28.96
CA VAL A 543 -9.44 -1.99 29.17
C VAL A 543 -8.91 -1.38 27.87
N TRP A 544 -8.89 -2.12 26.76
CA TRP A 544 -8.32 -1.62 25.52
C TRP A 544 -9.18 -0.55 24.87
N GLU A 545 -10.51 -0.72 24.84
CA GLU A 545 -11.42 0.32 24.33
C GLU A 545 -11.34 1.60 25.18
N ARG A 546 -11.13 1.48 26.50
CA ARG A 546 -10.84 2.64 27.35
C ARG A 546 -9.53 3.32 26.97
N ASN A 547 -8.46 2.55 26.71
CA ASN A 547 -7.16 3.11 26.28
C ASN A 547 -7.23 3.79 24.90
N ARG A 548 -8.12 3.31 24.02
CA ARG A 548 -8.46 3.96 22.74
C ARG A 548 -9.42 5.14 22.88
N ARG A 549 -9.88 5.44 24.10
CA ARG A 549 -10.92 6.45 24.40
C ARG A 549 -12.28 6.17 23.73
N ASN A 550 -12.53 4.93 23.33
CA ASN A 550 -13.84 4.45 22.89
C ASN A 550 -14.70 4.07 24.11
N PHE A 551 -15.08 5.08 24.89
CA PHE A 551 -15.81 4.90 26.14
C PHE A 551 -17.14 4.13 26.00
N PRO A 552 -17.96 4.34 24.94
CA PRO A 552 -19.18 3.57 24.75
C PRO A 552 -18.92 2.06 24.64
N ALA A 553 -17.92 1.65 23.85
CA ALA A 553 -17.56 0.24 23.71
C ALA A 553 -16.98 -0.33 25.01
N ALA A 554 -16.14 0.45 25.72
CA ALA A 554 -15.58 0.04 27.00
C ALA A 554 -16.67 -0.22 28.05
N VAL A 555 -17.66 0.67 28.16
CA VAL A 555 -18.83 0.51 29.05
C VAL A 555 -19.66 -0.72 28.67
N ALA A 556 -19.89 -0.95 27.38
CA ALA A 556 -20.67 -2.10 26.92
C ALA A 556 -19.98 -3.44 27.25
N ALA A 557 -18.66 -3.52 27.07
CA ALA A 557 -17.86 -4.69 27.43
C ALA A 557 -17.88 -4.94 28.95
N GLU A 558 -17.63 -3.91 29.76
CA GLU A 558 -17.63 -4.05 31.22
C GLU A 558 -19.02 -4.41 31.77
N ARG A 559 -20.11 -3.89 31.17
CA ARG A 559 -21.48 -4.31 31.52
C ARG A 559 -21.75 -5.77 31.20
N SER A 560 -21.19 -6.28 30.09
CA SER A 560 -21.32 -7.69 29.73
C SER A 560 -20.57 -8.58 30.72
N TYR A 561 -19.39 -8.17 31.20
CA TYR A 561 -18.70 -8.84 32.29
C TYR A 561 -19.50 -8.81 33.60
N LEU A 562 -20.08 -7.65 33.97
CA LEU A 562 -20.93 -7.53 35.16
C LEU A 562 -22.09 -8.52 35.12
N ALA A 563 -22.77 -8.65 33.98
CA ALA A 563 -23.86 -9.61 33.82
C ALA A 563 -23.40 -11.07 34.02
N LEU A 564 -22.22 -11.43 33.49
CA LEU A 564 -21.64 -12.76 33.72
C LEU A 564 -21.30 -12.98 35.20
N ALA A 565 -20.69 -11.99 35.87
CA ALA A 565 -20.34 -12.09 37.28
C ALA A 565 -21.58 -12.27 38.18
N GLN A 566 -22.67 -11.55 37.85
CA GLN A 566 -23.96 -11.69 38.53
C GLN A 566 -24.60 -13.06 38.27
N GLY A 567 -24.60 -13.53 37.02
CA GLY A 567 -25.11 -14.86 36.66
C GLY A 567 -24.33 -16.00 37.34
N ALA A 568 -23.03 -15.81 37.57
CA ALA A 568 -22.19 -16.74 38.33
C ALA A 568 -22.33 -16.61 39.87
N GLY A 569 -23.14 -15.67 40.36
CA GLY A 569 -23.32 -15.42 41.79
C GLY A 569 -22.11 -14.77 42.49
N SER A 570 -21.13 -14.25 41.74
CA SER A 570 -19.93 -13.62 42.29
C SER A 570 -20.18 -12.16 42.65
N LEU A 571 -20.71 -11.94 43.85
CA LEU A 571 -20.95 -10.59 44.40
C LEU A 571 -19.67 -9.72 44.45
N PRO A 572 -18.48 -10.25 44.84
CA PRO A 572 -17.24 -9.46 44.81
C PRO A 572 -16.85 -9.01 43.40
N ALA A 573 -16.94 -9.90 42.39
CA ALA A 573 -16.61 -9.54 41.01
C ALA A 573 -17.61 -8.52 40.42
N ALA A 574 -18.88 -8.63 40.80
CA ALA A 574 -19.88 -7.63 40.42
C ALA A 574 -19.62 -6.27 41.08
N ALA A 575 -19.11 -6.22 42.32
CA ALA A 575 -18.71 -4.98 42.97
C ALA A 575 -17.46 -4.36 42.30
N ASP A 576 -16.45 -5.17 41.97
CA ASP A 576 -15.26 -4.73 41.23
C ASP A 576 -15.63 -4.14 39.86
N SER A 577 -16.50 -4.82 39.12
CA SER A 577 -16.94 -4.36 37.81
C SER A 577 -17.64 -2.99 37.86
N ARG A 578 -18.42 -2.71 38.92
CA ARG A 578 -19.00 -1.37 39.13
C ARG A 578 -17.92 -0.31 39.37
N LEU A 579 -16.88 -0.63 40.12
CA LEU A 579 -15.74 0.29 40.32
C LEU A 579 -15.00 0.55 38.99
N GLN A 580 -14.92 -0.45 38.12
CA GLN A 580 -14.26 -0.35 36.82
C GLN A 580 -15.09 0.48 35.84
N LEU A 581 -16.42 0.35 35.85
CA LEU A 581 -17.33 1.29 35.17
C LEU A 581 -17.13 2.72 35.67
N ALA A 582 -16.99 2.92 36.98
CA ALA A 582 -16.72 4.24 37.53
C ALA A 582 -15.42 4.87 37.01
N GLN A 583 -14.35 4.08 36.92
CA GLN A 583 -13.09 4.53 36.31
C GLN A 583 -13.24 4.88 34.83
N ILE A 584 -14.01 4.10 34.06
CA ILE A 584 -14.28 4.42 32.64
C ILE A 584 -14.98 5.78 32.54
N TYR A 585 -16.03 6.01 33.34
CA TYR A 585 -16.75 7.30 33.34
C TYR A 585 -15.90 8.46 33.84
N GLN A 586 -15.01 8.25 34.82
CA GLN A 586 -14.06 9.27 35.26
C GLN A 586 -13.15 9.71 34.10
N VAL A 587 -12.54 8.76 33.39
CA VAL A 587 -11.64 9.06 32.27
C VAL A 587 -12.41 9.69 31.10
N ALA A 588 -13.70 9.37 30.96
CA ALA A 588 -14.61 10.00 29.99
C ALA A 588 -15.08 11.41 30.38
N GLY A 589 -14.82 11.85 31.61
CA GLY A 589 -15.28 13.15 32.15
C GLY A 589 -16.72 13.17 32.67
N ASP A 590 -17.40 12.02 32.74
CA ASP A 590 -18.75 11.89 33.29
C ASP A 590 -18.69 11.59 34.80
N TYR A 591 -18.28 12.60 35.56
CA TYR A 591 -18.14 12.52 37.01
C TYR A 591 -19.43 12.12 37.75
N PRO A 592 -20.64 12.58 37.37
CA PRO A 592 -21.88 12.15 38.02
C PRO A 592 -22.09 10.63 37.95
N ARG A 593 -21.87 10.01 36.78
CA ARG A 593 -21.96 8.55 36.67
C ARG A 593 -20.81 7.86 37.39
N ALA A 594 -19.59 8.39 37.34
CA ALA A 594 -18.45 7.85 38.07
C ALA A 594 -18.73 7.79 39.59
N ILE A 595 -19.28 8.86 40.17
CA ILE A 595 -19.67 8.95 41.58
C ILE A 595 -20.73 7.91 41.91
N ALA A 596 -21.80 7.82 41.11
CA ALA A 596 -22.89 6.87 41.34
C ALA A 596 -22.39 5.41 41.33
N TYR A 597 -21.60 5.02 40.32
CA TYR A 597 -21.04 3.68 40.26
C TYR A 597 -20.06 3.38 41.40
N THR A 598 -19.23 4.36 41.79
CA THR A 598 -18.30 4.20 42.92
C THR A 598 -19.05 3.98 44.24
N ASP A 599 -20.12 4.74 44.50
CA ASP A 599 -20.90 4.58 45.74
C ASP A 599 -21.61 3.22 45.78
N THR A 600 -22.18 2.75 44.66
CA THR A 600 -22.78 1.40 44.60
C THR A 600 -21.74 0.29 44.82
N ALA A 601 -20.53 0.43 44.27
CA ALA A 601 -19.43 -0.52 44.49
C ALA A 601 -18.99 -0.51 45.96
N ARG A 602 -18.81 0.67 46.55
CA ARG A 602 -18.42 0.86 47.96
C ARG A 602 -19.42 0.20 48.92
N ARG A 603 -20.72 0.41 48.71
CA ARG A 603 -21.77 -0.22 49.52
C ARG A 603 -21.73 -1.74 49.40
N ALA A 604 -21.60 -2.26 48.19
CA ALA A 604 -21.49 -3.70 47.96
C ALA A 604 -20.25 -4.30 48.66
N PHE A 605 -19.09 -3.64 48.60
CA PHE A 605 -17.91 -4.10 49.33
C PHE A 605 -18.08 -4.06 50.86
N ALA A 606 -18.81 -3.07 51.38
CA ALA A 606 -19.09 -2.97 52.80
C ALA A 606 -20.04 -4.10 53.27
N GLU A 607 -21.08 -4.40 52.48
CA GLU A 607 -21.99 -5.53 52.73
C GLU A 607 -21.29 -6.89 52.67
N LEU A 608 -20.24 -7.01 51.86
CA LEU A 608 -19.41 -8.21 51.74
C LEU A 608 -18.27 -8.27 52.77
N GLU A 609 -18.21 -7.33 53.72
CA GLU A 609 -17.15 -7.23 54.73
C GLU A 609 -15.73 -7.19 54.11
N MET A 610 -15.58 -6.45 53.02
CA MET A 610 -14.31 -6.25 52.30
C MET A 610 -13.72 -4.86 52.61
N PRO A 611 -13.07 -4.65 53.77
CA PRO A 611 -12.70 -3.33 54.26
C PRO A 611 -11.65 -2.64 53.39
N PHE A 612 -10.70 -3.41 52.81
CA PHE A 612 -9.67 -2.86 51.93
C PHE A 612 -10.28 -2.28 50.64
N GLN A 613 -11.17 -3.02 49.98
CA GLN A 613 -11.86 -2.58 48.77
C GLN A 613 -12.86 -1.46 49.06
N THR A 614 -13.54 -1.50 50.22
CA THR A 614 -14.40 -0.41 50.69
C THR A 614 -13.60 0.89 50.86
N PHE A 615 -12.42 0.81 51.47
CA PHE A 615 -11.50 1.94 51.61
C PHE A 615 -11.01 2.45 50.25
N GLN A 616 -10.63 1.56 49.32
CA GLN A 616 -10.22 1.94 47.97
C GLN A 616 -11.34 2.68 47.22
N ALA A 617 -12.57 2.16 47.26
CA ALA A 617 -13.72 2.81 46.64
C ALA A 617 -14.04 4.16 47.30
N ALA A 618 -13.94 4.29 48.63
CA ALA A 618 -14.12 5.56 49.32
C ALA A 618 -13.02 6.58 48.98
N SER A 619 -11.76 6.14 48.90
CA SER A 619 -10.64 6.99 48.47
C SER A 619 -10.82 7.46 47.03
N PHE A 620 -11.28 6.58 46.15
CA PHE A 620 -11.60 6.93 44.76
C PHE A 620 -12.76 7.93 44.68
N LEU A 621 -13.84 7.69 45.45
CA LEU A 621 -14.97 8.62 45.55
C LEU A 621 -14.52 10.01 46.01
N GLY A 622 -13.61 10.08 46.98
CA GLY A 622 -13.03 11.33 47.46
C GLY A 622 -12.15 12.06 46.44
N LYS A 623 -11.64 11.38 45.39
CA LYS A 623 -10.93 12.02 44.27
C LYS A 623 -11.86 12.52 43.17
N LEU A 624 -13.12 12.06 43.15
CA LEU A 624 -14.11 12.44 42.14
C LEU A 624 -14.88 13.71 42.52
N TYR A 625 -15.01 13.98 43.82
CA TYR A 625 -15.45 15.28 44.38
C TYR A 625 -14.27 16.25 44.42
#